data_AF-A0A091PE41-F1
#
_entry.id   AF-A0A091PE41-F1
#
_cell.length_a   1.000
_cell.length_b   1.000
_cell.length_c   1.000
_cell.angle_alpha   90.00
_cell.angle_beta   90.00
_cell.angle_gamma   90.00
#
_symmetry.space_group_name_H-M   'P 1'
#
loop_
_entity.id
_entity.type
_entity.pdbx_description
1 polymer ?
#
loop_
_entity_poly.entity_id
_entity_poly.type
_entity_poly.pdbx_seq_one_letter_code
_entity_poly.pdbx_strand_id
1 'polypeptide(L)'
;QAFGAFSASTIRCSNSFYGTGETFLFSFSPVLKVFRWTGRNNFFMKGDVDLLMIGGGSGRFGLWLDGDLHHGGSHPCETFDNETLSPREEFCVQDLELWGLA
;
A
#
# COMPACT_ATOMS: atom_id res chain seq x y z
N GLN A 1 15.36 1.04 -4.68
CA GLN A 1 14.84 0.98 -3.29
C GLN A 1 13.65 0.04 -3.30
N ALA A 2 13.48 -0.79 -2.28
CA ALA A 2 12.36 -1.74 -2.19
C ALA A 2 11.44 -1.38 -1.02
N PHE A 3 10.14 -1.47 -1.27
CA PHE A 3 9.05 -1.28 -0.31
C PHE A 3 7.82 -1.98 -0.86
N GLY A 4 6.78 -2.13 -0.06
CA GLY A 4 5.55 -2.77 -0.52
C GLY A 4 4.54 -2.95 0.59
N ALA A 5 3.63 -3.90 0.37
CA ALA A 5 2.59 -4.26 1.30
C ALA A 5 2.50 -5.78 1.45
N PHE A 6 2.16 -6.23 2.65
CA PHE A 6 1.55 -7.53 2.85
C PHE A 6 0.04 -7.36 2.85
N SER A 7 -0.65 -8.18 2.07
CA SER A 7 -2.12 -8.20 2.04
C SER A 7 -2.65 -9.46 2.71
N ALA A 8 -3.49 -9.28 3.72
CA ALA A 8 -4.18 -10.39 4.40
C ALA A 8 -5.41 -10.93 3.63
N SER A 9 -5.77 -10.31 2.51
CA SER A 9 -6.89 -10.74 1.67
C SER A 9 -6.49 -10.75 0.20
N THR A 10 -7.16 -11.56 -0.61
CA THR A 10 -6.94 -11.56 -2.04
C THR A 10 -7.18 -10.17 -2.63
N ILE A 11 -6.20 -9.67 -3.40
CA ILE A 11 -6.35 -8.41 -4.14
C ILE A 11 -7.47 -8.59 -5.16
N ARG A 12 -8.45 -7.68 -5.13
CA ARG A 12 -9.62 -7.69 -6.01
C ARG A 12 -10.11 -6.28 -6.30
N CYS A 13 -10.78 -6.12 -7.44
CA CYS A 13 -11.50 -4.89 -7.75
C CYS A 13 -12.65 -4.68 -6.75
N SER A 14 -12.71 -3.50 -6.15
CA SER A 14 -13.77 -3.08 -5.24
C SER A 14 -13.88 -1.56 -5.15
N ASN A 15 -15.11 -1.06 -5.24
CA ASN A 15 -15.42 0.36 -5.00
C ASN A 15 -15.39 0.74 -3.51
N SER A 16 -15.31 -0.25 -2.61
CA SER A 16 -15.28 -0.09 -1.16
C SER A 16 -13.97 -0.62 -0.59
N PHE A 17 -13.58 -0.13 0.59
CA PHE A 17 -12.42 -0.67 1.28
C PHE A 17 -12.67 -2.11 1.74
N TYR A 18 -11.65 -2.96 1.63
CA TYR A 18 -11.65 -4.35 2.09
C TYR A 18 -10.29 -4.71 2.68
N GLY A 19 -10.20 -5.88 3.32
CA GLY A 19 -9.00 -6.38 3.99
C GLY A 19 -9.20 -6.53 5.50
N THR A 20 -8.12 -6.87 6.21
CA THR A 20 -8.11 -7.01 7.67
C THR A 20 -6.94 -6.23 8.27
N GLY A 21 -6.93 -6.11 9.61
CA GLY A 21 -5.84 -5.47 10.36
C GLY A 21 -4.48 -6.20 10.28
N GLU A 22 -4.43 -7.37 9.65
CA GLU A 22 -3.19 -8.09 9.39
C GLU A 22 -2.43 -7.54 8.16
N THR A 23 -3.09 -6.75 7.30
CA THR A 23 -2.44 -5.99 6.23
C THR A 23 -1.45 -4.98 6.82
N PHE A 24 -0.27 -4.83 6.21
CA PHE A 24 0.73 -3.84 6.64
C PHE A 24 1.56 -3.34 5.45
N LEU A 25 2.17 -2.17 5.61
CA LEU A 25 3.18 -1.65 4.67
C LEU A 25 4.59 -1.94 5.19
N PHE A 26 5.57 -1.99 4.31
CA PHE A 26 6.98 -2.09 4.68
C PHE A 26 7.88 -1.29 3.74
N SER A 27 9.04 -0.88 4.25
CA SER A 27 10.12 -0.30 3.45
C SER A 27 11.47 -0.83 3.92
N PHE A 28 12.39 -1.08 2.99
CA PHE A 28 13.75 -1.54 3.31
C PHE A 28 14.75 -0.39 3.53
N SER A 29 14.32 0.88 3.42
CA SER A 29 15.21 2.05 3.49
C SER A 29 14.99 2.90 4.74
N PRO A 30 16.04 3.33 5.47
CA PRO A 30 17.44 2.86 5.37
C PRO A 30 17.65 1.46 5.97
N VAL A 31 16.68 0.97 6.73
CA VAL A 31 16.59 -0.38 7.31
C VAL A 31 15.14 -0.85 7.19
N LEU A 32 14.89 -2.15 7.36
CA LEU A 32 13.53 -2.68 7.34
C LEU A 32 12.65 -2.00 8.40
N LYS A 33 11.57 -1.37 7.94
CA LYS A 33 10.48 -0.83 8.75
C LYS A 33 9.18 -1.50 8.34
N VAL A 34 8.35 -1.86 9.32
CA VAL A 34 7.04 -2.48 9.12
C VAL A 34 5.98 -1.61 9.79
N PHE A 35 5.02 -1.13 9.01
CA PHE A 35 3.96 -0.22 9.42
C PHE A 35 2.65 -1.01 9.52
N ARG A 36 2.34 -1.46 10.73
CA ARG A 36 1.15 -2.25 11.03
C ARG A 36 -0.07 -1.35 11.19
N TRP A 37 -1.24 -1.97 11.12
CA TRP A 37 -2.50 -1.29 11.36
C TRP A 37 -2.53 -0.55 12.71
N THR A 38 -2.99 0.70 12.68
CA THR A 38 -3.05 1.58 13.86
C THR A 38 -4.30 1.37 14.72
N GLY A 39 -5.31 0.68 14.20
CA GLY A 39 -6.63 0.62 14.84
C GLY A 39 -7.54 1.83 14.55
N ARG A 40 -7.06 2.86 13.84
CA ARG A 40 -7.81 4.13 13.65
C ARG A 40 -8.98 4.03 12.69
N ASN A 41 -8.86 3.23 11.64
CA ASN A 41 -9.91 2.99 10.63
C ASN A 41 -9.69 1.64 9.93
N ASN A 42 -10.61 1.23 9.05
CA ASN A 42 -10.52 -0.05 8.32
C ASN A 42 -10.27 0.14 6.82
N PHE A 43 -9.53 1.19 6.43
CA PHE A 43 -9.31 1.56 5.02
C PHE A 43 -8.08 0.85 4.44
N PHE A 44 -8.05 -0.48 4.49
CA PHE A 44 -6.84 -1.26 4.17
C PHE A 44 -6.51 -1.30 2.68
N MET A 45 -7.46 -1.71 1.84
CA MET A 45 -7.24 -1.80 0.39
C MET A 45 -8.50 -1.40 -0.36
N LYS A 46 -8.33 -0.77 -1.52
CA LYS A 46 -9.38 -0.43 -2.48
C LYS A 46 -8.74 -0.35 -3.85
N GLY A 47 -9.48 -0.62 -4.91
CA GLY A 47 -8.96 -0.42 -6.24
C GLY A 47 -9.88 -0.96 -7.31
N ASP A 48 -9.63 -0.56 -8.54
CA ASP A 48 -10.26 -1.06 -9.75
C ASP A 48 -9.18 -1.39 -10.78
N VAL A 49 -9.56 -1.43 -12.06
CA VAL A 49 -8.62 -1.74 -13.15
C VAL A 49 -7.62 -0.62 -13.42
N ASP A 50 -7.91 0.60 -13.00
CA ASP A 50 -7.08 1.78 -13.25
C ASP A 50 -6.18 2.11 -12.07
N LEU A 51 -6.47 1.59 -10.87
CA LEU A 51 -5.73 1.94 -9.67
C LEU A 51 -5.85 0.90 -8.55
N LEU A 52 -4.73 0.54 -7.93
CA LEU A 52 -4.66 -0.18 -6.66
C LEU A 52 -4.21 0.77 -5.54
N MET A 53 -4.96 0.84 -4.45
CA MET A 53 -4.68 1.65 -3.27
C MET A 53 -4.56 0.78 -2.02
N ILE A 54 -3.55 1.05 -1.18
CA ILE A 54 -3.29 0.36 0.08
C ILE A 54 -3.08 1.40 1.19
N GLY A 55 -3.94 1.38 2.20
CA GLY A 55 -3.97 2.26 3.36
C GLY A 55 -4.58 3.62 3.04
N GLY A 56 -5.73 3.94 3.64
CA GLY A 56 -6.43 5.22 3.47
C GLY A 56 -6.47 6.09 4.73
N GLY A 57 -7.39 7.05 4.76
CA GLY A 57 -7.62 7.98 5.86
C GLY A 57 -7.96 9.38 5.34
N SER A 58 -6.95 10.26 5.30
CA SER A 58 -7.06 11.70 5.01
C SER A 58 -7.02 12.06 3.52
N GLY A 59 -7.64 11.24 2.67
CA GLY A 59 -7.69 11.49 1.21
C GLY A 59 -6.39 11.18 0.45
N ARG A 60 -5.36 10.66 1.14
CA ARG A 60 -4.13 10.12 0.54
C ARG A 60 -3.99 8.64 0.88
N PHE A 61 -3.11 7.96 0.14
CA PHE A 61 -2.88 6.53 0.28
C PHE A 61 -1.46 6.23 0.75
N GLY A 62 -1.34 5.23 1.62
CA GLY A 62 -0.06 4.71 2.09
C GLY A 62 0.81 4.24 0.93
N LEU A 63 0.20 3.53 -0.01
CA LEU A 63 0.78 3.13 -1.29
C LEU A 63 -0.33 3.09 -2.35
N TRP A 64 -0.04 3.55 -3.55
CA TRP A 64 -0.89 3.34 -4.71
C TRP A 64 -0.07 3.00 -5.95
N LEU A 65 -0.68 2.27 -6.88
CA LEU A 65 -0.14 1.92 -8.20
C LEU A 65 -1.23 2.14 -9.25
N ASP A 66 -0.87 2.69 -10.41
CA ASP A 66 -1.75 2.83 -11.56
C ASP A 66 -2.03 1.48 -12.26
N GLY A 67 -3.00 1.48 -13.18
CA GLY A 67 -3.53 0.27 -13.82
C GLY A 67 -2.57 -0.42 -14.78
N ASP A 68 -1.57 0.29 -15.29
CA ASP A 68 -0.47 -0.29 -16.07
C ASP A 68 0.73 -0.70 -15.20
N LEU A 69 0.62 -0.50 -13.88
CA LEU A 69 1.61 -0.84 -12.86
C LEU A 69 2.96 -0.17 -13.11
N HIS A 70 2.96 1.00 -13.76
CA HIS A 70 4.18 1.73 -14.10
C HIS A 70 4.46 2.88 -13.14
N HIS A 71 3.43 3.60 -12.68
CA HIS A 71 3.57 4.67 -11.70
C HIS A 71 2.92 4.30 -10.39
N GLY A 72 3.47 4.88 -9.34
CA GLY A 72 2.86 4.80 -8.03
C GLY A 72 3.22 5.99 -7.18
N GLY A 73 2.64 5.99 -6.00
CA GLY A 73 3.00 6.95 -4.98
C GLY A 73 2.75 6.46 -3.58
N SER A 74 3.30 7.19 -2.63
CA SER A 74 3.23 6.87 -1.22
C SER A 74 3.16 8.14 -0.39
N HIS A 75 2.24 8.14 0.57
CA HIS A 75 2.09 9.23 1.53
C HIS A 75 1.86 8.67 2.94
N PRO A 76 2.02 9.50 3.98
CA PRO A 76 1.53 9.17 5.29
C PRO A 76 0.01 8.98 5.28
N CYS A 77 -0.45 7.89 5.88
CA CYS A 77 -1.87 7.58 6.03
C CYS A 77 -2.21 7.19 7.48
N GLU A 78 -3.48 7.38 7.86
CA GLU A 78 -3.94 7.08 9.21
C GLU A 78 -4.02 5.58 9.49
N THR A 79 -4.22 4.77 8.44
CA THR A 79 -4.38 3.32 8.56
C THR A 79 -3.12 2.66 9.12
N PHE A 80 -1.94 3.13 8.72
CA PHE A 80 -0.66 2.51 9.05
C PHE A 80 0.34 3.45 9.75
N ASP A 81 0.05 4.75 9.85
CA ASP A 81 0.97 5.77 10.40
C ASP A 81 2.35 5.72 9.74
N ASN A 82 2.40 5.36 8.45
CA ASN A 82 3.63 5.22 7.70
C ASN A 82 4.22 6.58 7.32
N GLU A 83 5.53 6.63 7.11
CA GLU A 83 6.16 7.68 6.33
C GLU A 83 6.04 7.37 4.82
N THR A 84 6.35 8.33 3.95
CA THR A 84 6.47 8.06 2.51
C THR A 84 7.51 6.95 2.28
N LEU A 85 7.09 5.87 1.62
CA LEU A 85 7.88 4.65 1.51
C LEU A 85 9.05 4.76 0.53
N SER A 86 8.99 5.72 -0.39
CA SER A 86 9.96 6.04 -1.44
C SER A 86 10.72 7.35 -1.15
N PRO A 87 11.82 7.67 -1.88
CA PRO A 87 12.53 8.95 -1.70
C PRO A 87 11.71 10.20 -2.06
N ARG A 88 10.65 10.01 -2.84
CA ARG A 88 9.71 11.04 -3.31
C ARG A 88 8.30 10.49 -3.21
N GLU A 89 7.30 11.36 -3.18
CA GLU A 89 5.89 10.94 -3.10
C GLU A 89 5.46 10.11 -4.31
N GLU A 90 5.97 10.41 -5.50
CA GLU A 90 5.73 9.65 -6.73
C GLU A 90 6.98 8.88 -7.16
N PHE A 91 6.78 7.72 -7.78
CA PHE A 91 7.85 6.86 -8.29
C PHE A 91 7.40 6.10 -9.54
N CYS A 92 8.38 5.67 -10.34
CA CYS A 92 8.18 4.69 -11.40
C CYS A 92 8.60 3.31 -10.89
N VAL A 93 7.80 2.29 -11.21
CA VAL A 93 8.08 0.89 -10.92
C VAL A 93 9.13 0.39 -11.90
N GLN A 94 10.23 -0.15 -11.36
CA GLN A 94 11.24 -0.85 -12.16
C GLN A 94 10.90 -2.34 -12.27
N ASP A 95 10.62 -2.96 -11.12
CA ASP A 95 10.21 -4.36 -11.00
C ASP A 95 9.11 -4.46 -9.94
N LEU A 96 8.13 -5.35 -10.17
CA LEU A 96 7.05 -5.66 -9.23
C LEU A 96 6.93 -7.17 -9.07
N GLU A 97 6.96 -7.64 -7.83
CA GLU A 97 6.80 -9.05 -7.49
C GLU A 97 5.58 -9.22 -6.58
N LEU A 98 4.77 -10.24 -6.87
CA LEU A 98 3.67 -10.68 -6.01
C LEU A 98 3.90 -12.12 -5.58
N TRP A 99 4.02 -12.32 -4.28
CA TRP A 99 4.30 -13.62 -3.67
C TRP A 99 3.04 -14.15 -2.98
N GLY A 100 2.56 -15.31 -3.40
CA GLY A 100 1.48 -16.05 -2.74
C GLY A 100 2.03 -17.08 -1.77
N LEU A 101 1.38 -17.24 -0.62
CA LEU A 101 1.62 -18.38 0.28
C LEU A 101 0.61 -19.48 -0.07
N ALA A 102 1.11 -20.69 -0.27
CA ALA A 102 0.32 -21.89 -0.58
C ALA A 102 -0.18 -22.58 0.69
#